data_AF-A0A920MKG5-F1
#
_entry.id   AF-A0A920MKG5-F1
#
_cell.length_a   1.000
_cell.length_b   1.000
_cell.length_c   1.000
_cell.angle_alpha   90.00
_cell.angle_beta   90.00
_cell.angle_gamma   90.00
#
_symmetry.space_group_name_H-M   'P 1'
#
loop_
_entity.id
_entity.type
_entity.pdbx_description
1 polymer ?
#
loop_
_entity_poly.entity_id
_entity_poly.type
_entity_poly.pdbx_seq_one_letter_code
_entity_poly.pdbx_strand_id
1 'polypeptide(L)'
;MDGYALRSEDVKYLPVTLYISQRIIAGSVGTRLESGEAARIFTGAPLPEGADCVAMQENCRVTGNRVEIPKTANSGENLRLMGEDITKGSIMLESGVRLTPQD
;
A
#
# COMPACT_ATOMS: atom_id res chain seq x y z
N MET A 1 4.13 -4.13 -2.23
CA MET A 1 4.75 -5.13 -1.33
C MET A 1 3.78 -5.50 -0.23
N ASP A 2 4.04 -6.59 0.52
CA ASP A 2 3.17 -7.02 1.63
C ASP A 2 3.48 -6.22 2.89
N GLY A 3 2.45 -5.74 3.58
CA GLY A 3 2.64 -4.79 4.66
C GLY A 3 1.38 -4.38 5.39
N TYR A 4 1.42 -3.19 5.97
CA TYR A 4 0.32 -2.57 6.68
C TYR A 4 0.03 -1.20 6.08
N ALA A 5 -1.13 -1.06 5.43
CA ALA A 5 -1.63 0.23 4.99
C ALA A 5 -2.06 1.02 6.24
N LEU A 6 -1.64 2.28 6.32
CA LEU A 6 -1.86 3.14 7.47
C LEU A 6 -1.87 4.60 7.05
N ARG A 7 -2.19 5.48 8.01
CA ARG A 7 -2.04 6.93 7.88
C ARG A 7 -0.64 7.35 8.31
N SER A 8 0.10 8.01 7.45
CA SER A 8 1.44 8.55 7.73
C SER A 8 1.42 9.48 8.98
N GLU A 9 0.28 10.11 9.24
CA GLU A 9 0.07 10.93 10.44
C GLU A 9 0.09 10.16 11.75
N ASP A 10 -0.39 8.92 11.76
CA ASP A 10 -0.45 8.08 12.96
C ASP A 10 0.94 7.54 13.36
N VAL A 11 1.94 7.66 12.47
CA VAL A 11 3.31 7.18 12.68
C VAL A 11 4.34 8.32 12.79
N LYS A 12 3.91 9.55 13.06
CA LYS A 12 4.81 10.70 13.30
C LYS A 12 5.65 10.56 14.58
N TYR A 13 5.12 9.87 15.58
CA TYR A 13 5.79 9.60 16.85
C TYR A 13 5.92 8.08 17.05
N LEU A 14 7.12 7.62 17.40
CA LEU A 14 7.47 6.20 17.36
C LEU A 14 8.08 5.72 18.68
N PRO A 15 8.04 4.41 18.95
CA PRO A 15 7.22 3.41 18.24
C PRO A 15 5.73 3.65 18.51
N VAL A 16 4.87 3.27 17.56
CA VAL A 16 3.40 3.35 17.72
C VAL A 16 2.78 1.99 17.48
N THR A 17 1.73 1.68 18.23
CA THR A 17 0.93 0.48 18.03
C THR A 17 -0.43 0.84 17.46
N LEU A 18 -0.74 0.30 16.27
CA LEU A 18 -2.00 0.51 15.57
C LEU A 18 -2.88 -0.74 15.67
N TYR A 19 -4.19 -0.54 15.64
CA TYR A 19 -5.18 -1.62 15.58
C TYR A 19 -5.31 -2.15 14.15
N ILE A 20 -5.19 -3.47 13.97
CA ILE A 20 -5.38 -4.10 12.66
C ILE A 20 -6.88 -4.31 12.45
N SER A 21 -7.54 -3.37 11.76
CA SER A 21 -9.00 -3.41 11.58
C SER A 21 -9.46 -4.35 10.48
N GLN A 22 -8.58 -4.66 9.52
CA GLN A 22 -8.95 -5.45 8.35
C GLN A 22 -7.75 -6.11 7.65
N ARG A 23 -8.07 -7.05 6.76
CA ARG A 23 -7.12 -7.74 5.88
C ARG A 23 -7.57 -7.61 4.42
N ILE A 24 -6.71 -7.10 3.56
CA ILE A 24 -7.01 -6.76 2.16
C ILE A 24 -6.09 -7.58 1.26
N ILE A 25 -6.67 -8.54 0.54
CA ILE A 25 -5.96 -9.40 -0.42
C ILE A 25 -5.99 -8.80 -1.83
N ALA A 26 -5.11 -9.27 -2.71
CA ALA A 26 -5.14 -8.89 -4.12
C ALA A 26 -6.53 -9.16 -4.73
N GLY A 27 -7.04 -8.20 -5.51
CA GLY A 27 -8.38 -8.27 -6.10
C GLY A 27 -9.53 -7.83 -5.19
N SER A 28 -9.25 -7.40 -3.95
CA SER A 28 -10.26 -6.86 -3.02
C SER A 28 -9.93 -5.42 -2.63
N VAL A 29 -10.96 -4.62 -2.32
CA VAL A 29 -10.81 -3.26 -1.80
C VAL A 29 -11.24 -3.24 -0.35
N GLY A 30 -10.41 -2.66 0.53
CA GLY A 30 -10.73 -2.51 1.94
C GLY A 30 -11.75 -1.40 2.23
N THR A 31 -12.19 -1.33 3.47
CA THR A 31 -12.99 -0.22 3.99
C THR A 31 -12.10 0.94 4.42
N ARG A 32 -12.69 2.12 4.60
CA ARG A 32 -11.98 3.30 5.13
C ARG A 32 -11.23 2.96 6.42
N LEU A 33 -9.98 3.43 6.54
CA LEU A 33 -9.18 3.38 7.74
C LEU A 33 -9.37 4.64 8.59
N GLU A 34 -9.60 4.43 9.88
CA GLU A 34 -9.69 5.50 10.88
C GLU A 34 -8.33 5.78 11.55
N SER A 35 -8.24 6.88 12.32
CA SER A 35 -7.01 7.19 13.08
C SER A 35 -6.67 6.07 14.07
N GLY A 36 -5.40 5.70 14.13
CA GLY A 36 -4.91 4.64 15.00
C GLY A 36 -5.16 3.24 14.45
N GLU A 37 -5.69 3.11 13.23
CA GLU A 37 -5.89 1.83 12.55
C GLU A 37 -4.84 1.56 11.47
N ALA A 38 -4.65 0.27 11.20
CA ALA A 38 -3.91 -0.24 10.07
C ALA A 38 -4.69 -1.37 9.39
N ALA A 39 -4.51 -1.52 8.08
CA ALA A 39 -5.02 -2.66 7.33
C ALA A 39 -3.85 -3.55 6.92
N ARG A 40 -3.95 -4.85 7.20
CA ARG A 40 -3.02 -5.82 6.64
C ARG A 40 -3.24 -5.91 5.14
N ILE A 41 -2.28 -5.49 4.32
CA ILE A 41 -2.42 -5.39 2.87
C ILE A 41 -1.39 -6.26 2.14
N PHE A 42 -1.81 -6.92 1.07
CA PHE A 42 -0.95 -7.75 0.22
C PHE A 42 -0.65 -7.07 -1.10
N THR A 43 0.48 -7.44 -1.70
CA THR A 43 0.95 -6.89 -2.98
C THR A 43 -0.11 -7.01 -4.06
N GLY A 44 -0.35 -5.89 -4.77
CA GLY A 44 -1.37 -5.81 -5.83
C GLY A 44 -2.78 -5.49 -5.33
N ALA A 45 -3.02 -5.42 -4.02
CA ALA A 45 -4.27 -4.90 -3.49
C ALA A 45 -4.33 -3.36 -3.58
N PRO A 46 -5.48 -2.77 -3.98
CA PRO A 46 -5.73 -1.35 -3.87
C PRO A 46 -5.61 -0.84 -2.43
N LEU A 47 -5.04 0.37 -2.27
CA LEU A 47 -4.97 1.04 -0.99
C LEU A 47 -6.40 1.40 -0.51
N PRO A 48 -6.77 1.10 0.74
CA PRO A 48 -8.07 1.49 1.27
C PRO A 48 -8.17 3.01 1.45
N GLU A 49 -9.39 3.54 1.42
CA GLU A 49 -9.62 4.96 1.72
C GLU A 49 -9.07 5.31 3.11
N GLY A 50 -8.50 6.50 3.26
CA GLY A 50 -7.94 6.97 4.52
C GLY A 50 -6.49 6.54 4.76
N ALA A 51 -5.94 5.53 4.09
CA ALA A 51 -4.50 5.29 4.08
C ALA A 51 -3.78 6.10 3.00
N ASP A 52 -2.52 6.43 3.26
CA ASP A 52 -1.64 7.17 2.34
C ASP A 52 -0.24 6.54 2.23
N CYS A 53 0.07 5.48 2.97
CA CYS A 53 1.32 4.74 2.86
C CYS A 53 1.19 3.28 3.32
N VAL A 54 2.22 2.47 3.03
CA VAL A 54 2.32 1.07 3.49
C VAL A 54 3.64 0.84 4.23
N ALA A 55 3.57 0.37 5.47
CA ALA A 55 4.75 -0.10 6.21
C ALA A 55 5.10 -1.55 5.86
N MET A 56 6.38 -1.81 5.57
CA MET A 56 6.89 -3.16 5.28
C MET A 56 6.64 -4.11 6.45
N GLN A 57 6.09 -5.30 6.20
CA GLN A 57 5.81 -6.26 7.25
C GLN A 57 7.07 -6.73 8.01
N GLU A 58 8.21 -6.76 7.32
CA GLU A 58 9.50 -7.24 7.83
C GLU A 58 10.01 -6.32 8.93
N ASN A 59 9.56 -5.06 8.92
CA ASN A 59 9.88 -4.06 9.92
C ASN A 59 8.87 -4.04 11.06
N CYS A 60 7.75 -4.77 11.00
CA CYS A 60 6.67 -4.64 11.97
C CYS A 60 6.63 -5.82 12.96
N ARG A 61 6.11 -5.59 14.17
CA ARG A 61 5.84 -6.67 15.14
C ARG A 61 4.34 -6.78 15.38
N VAL A 62 3.81 -7.99 15.32
CA VAL A 62 2.36 -8.23 15.51
C VAL A 62 2.13 -8.95 16.82
N THR A 63 1.15 -8.48 17.59
CA THR A 63 0.63 -9.19 18.76
C THR A 63 -0.89 -9.15 18.72
N GLY A 64 -1.51 -10.31 18.45
CA GLY A 64 -2.96 -10.40 18.25
C GLY A 64 -3.43 -9.56 17.07
N ASN A 65 -4.32 -8.61 17.34
CA ASN A 65 -4.90 -7.66 16.39
C ASN A 65 -4.23 -6.28 16.43
N ARG A 66 -2.96 -6.24 16.86
CA ARG A 66 -2.18 -5.00 16.94
C ARG A 66 -0.85 -5.16 16.22
N VAL A 67 -0.44 -4.09 15.54
CA VAL A 67 0.85 -4.00 14.86
C VAL A 67 1.64 -2.84 15.46
N GLU A 68 2.84 -3.13 15.95
CA GLU A 68 3.83 -2.14 16.33
C GLU A 68 4.62 -1.72 15.09
N ILE A 69 4.63 -0.42 14.82
CA ILE A 69 5.36 0.23 13.74
C ILE A 69 6.60 0.92 14.36
N PRO A 70 7.82 0.43 14.10
CA PRO A 70 9.02 0.98 14.73
C PRO A 70 9.69 2.10 13.92
N LYS A 71 9.25 2.37 12.69
CA LYS A 71 9.81 3.38 11.79
C LYS A 71 8.70 4.17 11.11
N THR A 72 8.97 5.43 10.82
CA THR A 72 8.04 6.33 10.12
C THR A 72 7.80 5.78 8.72
N ALA A 73 6.59 5.92 8.19
CA ALA A 73 6.28 5.70 6.79
C ALA A 73 5.73 7.01 6.21
N ASN A 74 6.42 7.57 5.22
CA ASN A 74 6.01 8.84 4.62
C ASN A 74 4.80 8.62 3.71
N SER A 75 3.96 9.66 3.54
CA SER A 75 2.89 9.63 2.53
C SER A 75 3.47 9.28 1.15
N GLY A 76 2.82 8.35 0.44
CA GLY A 76 3.27 7.83 -0.85
C GLY A 76 4.24 6.64 -0.77
N GLU A 77 4.78 6.33 0.41
CA GLU A 77 5.79 5.28 0.55
C GLU A 77 5.17 3.88 0.33
N ASN A 78 5.90 3.06 -0.45
CA ASN A 78 5.50 1.70 -0.85
C ASN A 78 4.16 1.60 -1.60
N LEU A 79 3.71 2.71 -2.20
CA LEU A 79 2.57 2.75 -3.10
C LEU A 79 3.02 2.66 -4.55
N ARG A 80 2.18 2.03 -5.37
CA ARG A 80 2.25 2.16 -6.82
C ARG A 80 1.13 3.08 -7.28
N LEU A 81 1.48 4.20 -7.89
CA LEU A 81 0.50 5.22 -8.27
C LEU A 81 -0.22 4.82 -9.55
N MET A 82 -1.47 5.26 -9.68
CA MET A 82 -2.26 5.02 -10.88
C MET A 82 -1.54 5.62 -12.09
N GLY A 83 -1.24 4.76 -13.07
CA GLY A 83 -0.56 5.16 -14.30
C GLY A 83 0.92 5.46 -14.16
N GLU A 84 1.59 4.98 -13.11
CA GLU A 84 3.05 5.16 -12.92
C GLU A 84 3.87 4.58 -14.07
N ASP A 85 3.44 3.44 -14.63
CA ASP A 85 4.09 2.83 -15.80
C ASP A 85 3.54 3.43 -17.09
N ILE A 86 2.21 3.48 -17.22
CA ILE A 86 1.51 3.85 -18.45
C ILE A 86 0.28 4.69 -18.12
N THR A 87 0.22 5.90 -18.67
CA THR A 87 -0.93 6.78 -18.53
C THR A 87 -2.01 6.48 -19.57
N LYS A 88 -3.27 6.79 -19.23
CA LYS A 88 -4.40 6.64 -20.16
C LYS A 88 -4.18 7.50 -21.40
N GLY A 89 -4.29 6.90 -22.58
CA GLY A 89 -4.13 7.58 -23.88
C GLY A 89 -2.72 7.54 -24.46
N SER A 90 -1.75 6.97 -23.73
CA SER A 90 -0.41 6.74 -24.27
C SER A 90 -0.44 5.69 -25.39
N ILE A 91 0.28 5.97 -26.47
CA ILE A 91 0.57 4.98 -27.51
C ILE A 91 1.69 4.09 -26.97
N MET A 92 1.40 2.79 -26.77
CA MET A 92 2.40 1.82 -26.30
C MET A 92 3.31 1.33 -27.41
N LEU A 93 2.72 1.06 -28.59
CA LEU A 93 3.42 0.58 -29.76
C LEU A 93 2.92 1.36 -30.98
N GLU A 94 3.84 1.85 -31.80
CA GLU A 94 3.50 2.51 -33.04
C GLU A 94 3.06 1.52 -34.12
N SER A 95 2.26 2.01 -35.08
CA SER A 95 1.86 1.21 -36.23
C SER A 95 3.09 0.78 -37.05
N GLY A 96 3.18 -0.52 -37.35
CA GLY A 96 4.28 -1.09 -38.13
C GLY A 96 5.43 -1.67 -37.29
N VAL A 97 5.34 -1.59 -35.96
CA VAL A 97 6.29 -2.27 -35.07
C VAL A 97 6.12 -3.78 -35.16
N ARG A 98 7.22 -4.50 -35.40
CA ARG A 98 7.25 -5.96 -35.36
C ARG A 98 7.33 -6.42 -33.90
N LEU A 99 6.31 -7.12 -33.44
CA LEU A 99 6.20 -7.62 -32.06
C LEU A 99 7.32 -8.60 -31.70
N THR A 100 7.83 -8.44 -30.48
CA THR A 100 8.77 -9.29 -29.76
C THR A 100 8.17 -9.67 -28.40
N PRO A 101 8.74 -10.64 -27.66
CA PRO A 101 8.09 -11.17 -26.44
C PRO A 101 7.81 -10.15 -25.32
N GLN A 102 8.48 -8.99 -25.33
CA GLN A 102 8.29 -7.92 -24.34
C GLN A 102 7.33 -6.80 -24.79
N ASP A 103 6.84 -6.85 -26.04
CA ASP A 103 5.91 -5.88 -26.63
C ASP A 103 4.45 -6.30 -26.40
#